data_AF-A0A923QLQ2-F1
#
_entry.id   AF-A0A923QLQ2-F1
#
_cell.length_a   1.000
_cell.length_b   1.000
_cell.length_c   1.000
_cell.angle_alpha   90.00
_cell.angle_beta   90.00
_cell.angle_gamma   90.00
#
_symmetry.space_group_name_H-M   'P 1'
#
loop_
_entity.id
_entity.type
_entity.pdbx_description
1 polymer ?
#
loop_
_entity_poly.entity_id
_entity_poly.type
_entity_poly.pdbx_seq_one_letter_code
_entity_poly.pdbx_strand_id
1 'polypeptide(L)'
;MSLFAGMLAGGITGVAISLATYIPYMMIILKILATAFASFTCLSLIIALANNILLGEPKKLLNAIKILAGFFYLESNNQGFFLQVMRGISRFTWELMQTITGNIYCQLRNAFGGVDKVVYFGGASFSIKESGDGSGISLGNNIQANIPGAYNKVAGELLLMHEYGHTFDSMRFGILYLPVPGLASLISAYRNVYNKATGICTHDSYWTERRANRFAARYFKRCGINWTDYDTPNRFAYYPRYK
;
A
#
# COMPACT_ATOMS: atom_id res chain seq x y z
N MET A 1 1.49 -21.36 -0.73
CA MET A 1 0.06 -21.39 -1.14
C MET A 1 -0.13 -20.45 -2.32
N SER A 2 -0.96 -20.80 -3.31
CA SER A 2 -1.14 -19.99 -4.52
C SER A 2 -1.86 -18.66 -4.25
N LEU A 3 -1.63 -17.65 -5.10
CA LEU A 3 -2.35 -16.35 -5.11
C LEU A 3 -3.87 -16.52 -4.92
N PHE A 4 -4.41 -17.59 -5.48
CA PHE A 4 -5.83 -17.96 -5.43
C PHE A 4 -6.35 -18.25 -4.01
N ALA A 5 -5.57 -18.93 -3.16
CA ALA A 5 -6.00 -19.25 -1.79
C ALA A 5 -6.06 -17.98 -0.90
N GLY A 6 -5.11 -17.06 -1.07
CA GLY A 6 -5.10 -15.78 -0.36
C GLY A 6 -6.27 -14.87 -0.78
N MET A 7 -6.61 -14.87 -2.08
CA MET A 7 -7.77 -14.15 -2.62
C MET A 7 -9.10 -14.76 -2.15
N LEU A 8 -9.21 -16.08 -2.07
CA LEU A 8 -10.41 -16.75 -1.53
C LEU A 8 -10.64 -16.41 -0.05
N ALA A 9 -9.60 -16.48 0.78
CA ALA A 9 -9.70 -16.12 2.19
C ALA A 9 -10.08 -14.64 2.38
N GLY A 10 -9.48 -13.75 1.59
CA GLY A 10 -9.85 -12.34 1.58
C GLY A 10 -11.26 -12.09 1.08
N GLY A 11 -11.70 -12.76 0.03
CA GLY A 11 -13.05 -12.66 -0.53
C GLY A 11 -14.12 -13.13 0.45
N ILE A 12 -13.92 -14.26 1.12
CA ILE A 12 -14.84 -14.76 2.17
C ILE A 12 -14.94 -13.76 3.32
N THR A 13 -13.81 -13.20 3.76
CA THR A 13 -13.77 -12.23 4.86
C THR A 13 -14.43 -10.90 4.45
N GLY A 14 -14.17 -10.46 3.22
CA GLY A 14 -14.76 -9.26 2.64
C GLY A 14 -16.28 -9.37 2.48
N VAL A 15 -16.78 -10.51 1.98
CA VAL A 15 -18.23 -10.77 1.89
C VAL A 15 -18.86 -10.83 3.28
N ALA A 16 -18.24 -11.48 4.26
CA ALA A 16 -18.75 -11.53 5.63
C ALA A 16 -18.91 -10.13 6.24
N ILE A 17 -17.98 -9.22 5.94
CA ILE A 17 -17.99 -7.86 6.47
C ILE A 17 -18.88 -6.92 5.66
N SER A 18 -18.96 -7.10 4.33
CA SER A 18 -19.99 -6.47 3.50
C SER A 18 -21.39 -6.86 3.95
N LEU A 19 -21.63 -8.13 4.30
CA LEU A 19 -22.89 -8.57 4.90
C LEU A 19 -23.12 -7.94 6.29
N ALA A 20 -22.06 -7.75 7.08
CA ALA A 20 -22.15 -7.00 8.33
C ALA A 20 -22.53 -5.52 8.13
N THR A 21 -22.28 -4.92 6.95
CA THR A 21 -22.74 -3.55 6.64
C THR A 21 -24.25 -3.41 6.46
N TYR A 22 -24.98 -4.53 6.29
CA TYR A 22 -26.46 -4.56 6.29
C TYR A 22 -27.07 -4.60 7.69
N ILE A 23 -26.25 -4.68 8.75
CA ILE A 23 -26.74 -4.53 10.13
C ILE A 23 -27.16 -3.06 10.32
N PRO A 24 -28.44 -2.78 10.65
CA PRO A 24 -29.03 -1.44 10.59
C PRO A 24 -28.33 -0.37 11.44
N TYR A 25 -27.56 -0.79 12.45
CA TYR A 25 -26.82 0.08 13.38
C TYR A 25 -25.36 0.36 12.97
N MET A 26 -24.92 -0.10 11.79
CA MET A 26 -23.60 0.21 11.26
C MET A 26 -23.45 1.73 11.00
N MET A 27 -22.40 2.29 11.61
CA MET A 27 -22.02 3.70 11.60
C MET A 27 -22.07 4.32 10.18
N ILE A 28 -22.74 5.47 10.03
CA ILE A 28 -22.87 6.25 8.78
C ILE A 28 -21.56 6.34 7.99
N ILE A 29 -20.43 6.49 8.69
CA ILE A 29 -19.07 6.55 8.13
C ILE A 29 -18.75 5.36 7.24
N LEU A 30 -19.12 4.14 7.65
CA LEU A 30 -18.80 2.92 6.92
C LEU A 30 -19.63 2.79 5.64
N LYS A 31 -20.89 3.26 5.67
CA LYS A 31 -21.71 3.36 4.45
C LYS A 31 -21.13 4.36 3.46
N ILE A 32 -20.69 5.52 3.94
CA ILE A 32 -20.02 6.52 3.09
C ILE A 32 -18.77 5.94 2.45
N LEU A 33 -17.92 5.26 3.24
CA LEU A 33 -16.69 4.64 2.74
C LEU A 33 -16.96 3.54 1.73
N ALA A 34 -17.94 2.67 1.97
CA ALA A 34 -18.33 1.61 1.04
C ALA A 34 -18.87 2.18 -0.28
N THR A 35 -19.74 3.19 -0.22
CA THR A 35 -20.27 3.87 -1.41
C THR A 35 -19.17 4.58 -2.20
N ALA A 36 -18.23 5.24 -1.51
CA ALA A 36 -17.09 5.86 -2.16
C ALA A 36 -16.20 4.81 -2.85
N PHE A 37 -15.87 3.72 -2.15
CA PHE A 37 -15.09 2.61 -2.68
C PHE A 37 -15.70 2.04 -3.97
N ALA A 38 -17.01 1.74 -3.94
CA ALA A 38 -17.73 1.21 -5.10
C ALA A 38 -17.74 2.21 -6.26
N SER A 39 -18.11 3.48 -5.99
CA SER A 39 -18.20 4.52 -7.01
C SER A 39 -16.87 4.76 -7.73
N PHE A 40 -15.77 4.92 -6.99
CA PHE A 40 -14.45 5.17 -7.59
C PHE A 40 -13.85 3.95 -8.27
N THR A 41 -14.13 2.73 -7.77
CA THR A 41 -13.75 1.50 -8.47
C THR A 41 -14.49 1.37 -9.79
N CYS A 42 -15.81 1.59 -9.81
CA CYS A 42 -16.62 1.57 -11.03
C CYS A 42 -16.12 2.62 -12.03
N LEU A 43 -15.88 3.85 -11.58
CA LEU A 43 -15.34 4.91 -12.43
C LEU A 43 -14.00 4.51 -13.06
N SER A 44 -13.06 3.97 -12.27
CA SER A 44 -11.76 3.54 -12.78
C SER A 44 -11.88 2.40 -13.80
N LEU A 45 -12.75 1.42 -13.55
CA LEU A 45 -13.02 0.33 -14.50
C LEU A 45 -13.65 0.83 -15.80
N ILE A 46 -14.60 1.77 -15.74
CA ILE A 46 -15.22 2.38 -16.93
C ILE A 46 -14.16 3.14 -17.74
N ILE A 47 -13.36 3.98 -17.10
CA ILE A 47 -12.28 4.71 -17.76
C ILE A 47 -11.28 3.74 -18.39
N ALA A 48 -10.86 2.70 -17.65
CA ALA A 48 -9.91 1.71 -18.14
C ALA A 48 -10.48 0.89 -19.31
N LEU A 49 -11.77 0.53 -19.28
CA LEU A 49 -12.46 -0.15 -20.37
C LEU A 49 -12.57 0.75 -21.61
N ALA A 50 -12.93 2.02 -21.43
CA ALA A 50 -12.97 2.99 -22.52
C ALA A 50 -11.59 3.18 -23.16
N ASN A 51 -10.52 3.30 -22.36
CA ASN A 51 -9.15 3.37 -22.87
C ASN A 51 -8.76 2.08 -23.62
N ASN A 52 -9.18 0.90 -23.14
CA ASN A 52 -8.92 -0.34 -23.86
C ASN A 52 -9.63 -0.39 -25.22
N ILE A 53 -10.90 0.02 -25.29
CA ILE A 53 -11.68 0.00 -26.54
C ILE A 53 -11.21 1.09 -27.52
N LEU A 54 -10.98 2.31 -27.03
CA LEU A 54 -10.69 3.48 -27.87
C LEU A 54 -9.20 3.61 -28.23
N LEU A 55 -8.30 3.22 -27.32
CA LEU A 55 -6.85 3.42 -27.47
C LEU A 55 -6.06 2.11 -27.53
N GLY A 56 -6.72 0.95 -27.36
CA GLY A 56 -6.04 -0.34 -27.37
C GLY A 56 -5.12 -0.56 -26.17
N GLU A 57 -5.44 0.03 -25.00
CA GLU A 57 -4.62 -0.06 -23.77
C GLU A 57 -5.18 -1.05 -22.72
N PRO A 58 -5.01 -2.38 -22.88
CA PRO A 58 -5.55 -3.38 -21.95
C PRO A 58 -4.88 -3.34 -20.57
N LYS A 59 -3.68 -2.74 -20.47
CA LYS A 59 -2.90 -2.65 -19.23
C LYS A 59 -3.66 -1.91 -18.14
N LYS A 60 -4.33 -0.80 -18.47
CA LYS A 60 -5.14 -0.01 -17.51
C LYS A 60 -6.25 -0.86 -16.91
N LEU A 61 -6.93 -1.67 -17.73
CA LEU A 61 -8.01 -2.55 -17.27
C LEU A 61 -7.46 -3.66 -16.37
N LEU A 62 -6.37 -4.31 -16.78
CA LEU A 62 -5.72 -5.34 -15.99
C LEU A 62 -5.23 -4.79 -14.63
N ASN A 63 -4.64 -3.60 -14.62
CA ASN A 63 -4.17 -2.94 -13.40
C ASN A 63 -5.34 -2.56 -12.49
N ALA A 64 -6.46 -2.05 -13.02
CA ALA A 64 -7.67 -1.74 -12.24
C ALA A 64 -8.22 -2.99 -11.52
N ILE A 65 -8.29 -4.11 -12.24
CA ILE A 65 -8.71 -5.41 -11.68
C ILE A 65 -7.71 -5.87 -10.61
N LYS A 66 -6.40 -5.73 -10.86
CA LYS A 66 -5.37 -6.08 -9.88
C LYS A 66 -5.44 -5.21 -8.62
N ILE A 67 -5.70 -3.92 -8.75
CA ILE A 67 -5.86 -3.01 -7.59
C ILE A 67 -7.07 -3.46 -6.77
N LEU A 68 -8.20 -3.76 -7.41
CA LEU A 68 -9.39 -4.30 -6.73
C LEU A 68 -9.08 -5.63 -6.03
N ALA A 69 -8.44 -6.58 -6.72
CA ALA A 69 -8.06 -7.86 -6.15
C ALA A 69 -7.05 -7.70 -4.98
N GLY A 70 -6.20 -6.68 -5.02
CA GLY A 70 -5.27 -6.32 -3.95
C GLY A 70 -5.95 -5.99 -2.63
N PHE A 71 -7.18 -5.47 -2.67
CA PHE A 71 -8.00 -5.23 -1.48
C PHE A 71 -8.20 -6.53 -0.66
N PHE A 72 -8.43 -7.64 -1.36
CA PHE A 72 -8.63 -8.97 -0.79
C PHE A 72 -7.35 -9.81 -0.69
N TYR A 73 -6.23 -9.32 -1.20
CA TYR A 73 -4.99 -10.11 -1.24
C TYR A 73 -4.38 -10.27 0.16
N LEU A 74 -4.42 -11.48 0.70
CA LEU A 74 -3.75 -11.84 1.95
C LEU A 74 -2.49 -12.66 1.69
N GLU A 75 -1.44 -12.41 2.48
CA GLU A 75 -0.20 -13.17 2.40
C GLU A 75 -0.44 -14.62 2.81
N SER A 76 -0.15 -15.56 1.90
CA SER A 76 -0.33 -16.99 2.17
C SER A 76 0.98 -17.74 2.40
N ASN A 77 2.13 -17.13 2.09
CA ASN A 77 3.44 -17.73 2.32
C ASN A 77 3.90 -17.48 3.76
N ASN A 78 4.35 -18.54 4.44
CA ASN A 78 4.93 -18.52 5.79
C ASN A 78 4.01 -18.10 6.94
N GLN A 79 2.67 -18.09 6.76
CA GLN A 79 1.71 -17.80 7.82
C GLN A 79 0.65 -18.90 7.93
N GLY A 80 0.38 -19.36 9.16
CA GLY A 80 -0.71 -20.31 9.41
C GLY A 80 -2.08 -19.72 9.06
N PHE A 81 -3.03 -20.57 8.67
CA PHE A 81 -4.38 -20.19 8.24
C PHE A 81 -5.07 -19.20 9.21
N PHE A 82 -4.98 -19.45 10.51
CA PHE A 82 -5.56 -18.58 11.54
C PHE A 82 -5.00 -17.14 11.47
N LEU A 83 -3.68 -16.99 11.28
CA LEU A 83 -3.05 -15.67 11.16
C LEU A 83 -3.51 -14.93 9.90
N GLN A 84 -3.75 -15.66 8.81
CA GLN A 84 -4.30 -15.09 7.57
C GLN A 84 -5.72 -14.58 7.81
N VAL A 85 -6.57 -15.35 8.48
CA VAL A 85 -7.94 -14.93 8.83
C VAL A 85 -7.90 -13.70 9.74
N MET A 86 -7.06 -13.69 10.77
CA MET A 86 -6.92 -12.53 11.67
C MET A 86 -6.44 -11.28 10.94
N ARG A 87 -5.52 -11.41 9.98
CA ARG A 87 -5.11 -10.31 9.10
C ARG A 87 -6.26 -9.82 8.21
N GLY A 88 -7.06 -10.73 7.67
CA GLY A 88 -8.28 -10.40 6.95
C GLY A 88 -9.24 -9.59 7.83
N ILE A 89 -9.57 -10.09 9.01
CA ILE A 89 -10.45 -9.40 9.96
C ILE A 89 -9.89 -8.02 10.30
N SER A 90 -8.59 -7.92 10.62
CA SER A 90 -7.95 -6.64 10.93
C SER A 90 -8.06 -5.65 9.78
N ARG A 91 -7.79 -6.07 8.54
CA ARG A 91 -7.91 -5.21 7.35
C ARG A 91 -9.30 -4.61 7.18
N PHE A 92 -10.32 -5.43 7.38
CA PHE A 92 -11.71 -5.06 7.14
C PHE A 92 -12.42 -4.49 8.38
N THR A 93 -11.73 -4.36 9.52
CA THR A 93 -12.29 -3.75 10.73
C THR A 93 -11.38 -2.63 11.22
N TRP A 94 -10.16 -2.98 11.64
CA TRP A 94 -9.18 -2.09 12.23
C TRP A 94 -8.52 -1.16 11.21
N GLU A 95 -8.20 -1.65 10.01
CA GLU A 95 -7.47 -0.88 8.99
C GLU A 95 -8.34 -0.36 7.85
N LEU A 96 -9.67 -0.50 7.98
CA LEU A 96 -10.60 -0.39 6.86
C LEU A 96 -10.55 0.99 6.19
N MET A 97 -10.46 2.07 6.97
CA MET A 97 -10.47 3.44 6.45
C MET A 97 -9.30 3.68 5.50
N GLN A 98 -8.07 3.45 5.96
CA GLN A 98 -6.87 3.64 5.15
C GLN A 98 -6.77 2.62 4.01
N THR A 99 -7.30 1.42 4.18
CA THR A 99 -7.35 0.40 3.13
C THR A 99 -8.26 0.85 1.98
N ILE A 100 -9.45 1.37 2.29
CA ILE A 100 -10.37 1.93 1.28
C ILE A 100 -9.76 3.16 0.62
N THR A 101 -9.24 4.11 1.40
CA THR A 101 -8.62 5.34 0.86
C THR A 101 -7.44 5.00 -0.05
N GLY A 102 -6.59 4.05 0.35
CA GLY A 102 -5.47 3.58 -0.47
C GLY A 102 -5.91 2.92 -1.77
N ASN A 103 -6.98 2.11 -1.73
CA ASN A 103 -7.50 1.49 -2.94
C ASN A 103 -8.09 2.53 -3.91
N ILE A 104 -8.92 3.45 -3.42
CA ILE A 104 -9.48 4.56 -4.22
C ILE A 104 -8.35 5.37 -4.86
N TYR A 105 -7.32 5.71 -4.08
CA TYR A 105 -6.17 6.46 -4.57
C TYR A 105 -5.44 5.73 -5.70
N CYS A 106 -5.20 4.42 -5.55
CA CYS A 106 -4.59 3.60 -6.60
C CYS A 106 -5.48 3.50 -7.84
N GLN A 107 -6.81 3.33 -7.67
CA GLN A 107 -7.76 3.25 -8.77
C GLN A 107 -7.81 4.55 -9.59
N LEU A 108 -7.84 5.70 -8.92
CA LEU A 108 -7.79 7.00 -9.57
C LEU A 108 -6.48 7.20 -10.31
N ARG A 109 -5.36 6.89 -9.67
CA ARG A 109 -4.04 6.99 -10.29
C ARG A 109 -3.92 6.10 -11.52
N ASN A 110 -4.43 4.87 -11.48
CA ASN A 110 -4.45 3.99 -12.66
C ASN A 110 -5.32 4.57 -13.79
N ALA A 111 -6.51 5.08 -13.46
CA ALA A 111 -7.42 5.68 -14.45
C ALA A 111 -6.77 6.85 -15.20
N PHE A 112 -5.96 7.65 -14.51
CA PHE A 112 -5.26 8.82 -15.07
C PHE A 112 -3.79 8.57 -15.47
N GLY A 113 -3.40 7.31 -15.72
CA GLY A 113 -2.07 6.99 -16.27
C GLY A 113 -0.91 7.11 -15.27
N GLY A 114 -1.20 7.08 -13.98
CA GLY A 114 -0.23 7.13 -12.89
C GLY A 114 0.18 5.76 -12.35
N VAL A 115 -0.13 4.66 -13.07
CA VAL A 115 0.22 3.27 -12.72
C VAL A 115 0.53 2.50 -13.99
N ASP A 116 1.75 1.98 -14.08
CA ASP A 116 2.21 1.15 -15.21
C ASP A 116 2.02 -0.34 -14.91
N LYS A 117 2.22 -0.75 -13.66
CA LYS A 117 2.08 -2.13 -13.23
C LYS A 117 1.58 -2.26 -11.80
N VAL A 118 0.98 -3.42 -11.51
CA VAL A 118 0.56 -3.82 -10.16
C VAL A 118 1.21 -5.16 -9.79
N VAL A 119 1.89 -5.18 -8.64
CA VAL A 119 2.60 -6.35 -8.10
C VAL A 119 2.06 -6.66 -6.70
N TYR A 120 2.00 -7.94 -6.32
CA TYR A 120 1.59 -8.35 -4.98
C TYR A 120 2.78 -8.89 -4.19
N PHE A 121 2.90 -8.49 -2.93
CA PHE A 121 3.94 -8.99 -2.05
C PHE A 121 3.54 -8.82 -0.58
N GLY A 122 3.81 -9.83 0.26
CA GLY A 122 3.61 -9.71 1.71
C GLY A 122 2.20 -9.33 2.16
N GLY A 123 1.16 -9.67 1.38
CA GLY A 123 -0.22 -9.27 1.64
C GLY A 123 -0.57 -7.82 1.25
N ALA A 124 0.34 -7.11 0.59
CA ALA A 124 0.15 -5.78 0.06
C ALA A 124 0.12 -5.76 -1.48
N SER A 125 -0.53 -4.75 -2.05
CA SER A 125 -0.55 -4.43 -3.48
C SER A 125 0.33 -3.22 -3.75
N PHE A 126 1.20 -3.32 -4.75
CA PHE A 126 2.13 -2.28 -5.16
C PHE A 126 1.70 -1.76 -6.52
N SER A 127 1.19 -0.53 -6.58
CA SER A 127 0.88 0.19 -7.80
C SER A 127 2.09 1.04 -8.19
N ILE A 128 2.85 0.57 -9.18
CA ILE A 128 4.14 1.14 -9.55
C ILE A 128 3.98 1.97 -10.82
N LYS A 129 4.52 3.19 -10.78
CA LYS A 129 4.80 4.01 -11.95
C LYS A 129 6.30 4.01 -12.23
N GLU A 130 6.67 3.79 -13.47
CA GLU A 130 8.07 3.88 -13.91
C GLU A 130 8.39 5.35 -14.18
N SER A 131 8.74 6.11 -13.13
CA SER A 131 9.16 7.52 -13.23
C SER A 131 10.39 7.81 -12.36
N GLY A 132 11.14 8.85 -12.73
CA GLY A 132 12.41 9.22 -12.09
C GLY A 132 12.28 9.93 -10.74
N ASP A 133 11.05 10.16 -10.24
CA ASP A 133 10.80 11.06 -9.11
C ASP A 133 11.10 10.43 -7.74
N GLY A 134 11.28 9.11 -7.67
CA GLY A 134 11.70 8.40 -6.45
C GLY A 134 10.79 8.67 -5.24
N SER A 135 9.47 8.53 -5.39
CA SER A 135 8.49 8.84 -4.34
C SER A 135 7.53 7.68 -4.10
N GLY A 136 7.03 7.56 -2.88
CA GLY A 136 6.08 6.52 -2.51
C GLY A 136 5.06 7.03 -1.50
N ILE A 137 3.96 6.30 -1.42
CA ILE A 137 2.96 6.47 -0.37
C ILE A 137 2.30 5.14 -0.06
N SER A 138 2.12 4.88 1.22
CA SER A 138 1.46 3.68 1.72
C SER A 138 0.18 4.03 2.46
N LEU A 139 -0.92 3.38 2.07
CA LEU A 139 -2.24 3.58 2.66
C LEU A 139 -2.91 2.21 2.89
N GLY A 140 -2.92 1.76 4.14
CA GLY A 140 -3.34 0.40 4.47
C GLY A 140 -2.39 -0.62 3.84
N ASN A 141 -2.96 -1.56 3.08
CA ASN A 141 -2.20 -2.55 2.31
C ASN A 141 -1.93 -2.13 0.86
N ASN A 142 -2.32 -0.92 0.45
CA ASN A 142 -2.09 -0.40 -0.89
C ASN A 142 -0.89 0.54 -0.85
N ILE A 143 0.14 0.18 -1.62
CA ILE A 143 1.38 0.91 -1.74
C ILE A 143 1.45 1.48 -3.15
N GLN A 144 1.78 2.75 -3.25
CA GLN A 144 2.13 3.37 -4.50
C GLN A 144 3.59 3.76 -4.47
N ALA A 145 4.27 3.55 -5.59
CA ALA A 145 5.64 4.00 -5.77
C ALA A 145 5.90 4.46 -7.19
N ASN A 146 6.69 5.51 -7.31
CA ASN A 146 7.25 6.06 -8.53
C ASN A 146 8.76 5.74 -8.49
N ILE A 147 9.19 4.78 -9.29
CA ILE A 147 10.59 4.31 -9.30
C ILE A 147 11.16 4.25 -10.71
N PRO A 148 12.44 4.62 -10.91
CA PRO A 148 13.06 4.56 -12.24
C PRO A 148 13.43 3.12 -12.59
N GLY A 149 12.75 2.54 -13.59
CA GLY A 149 13.09 1.24 -14.18
C GLY A 149 12.02 0.16 -14.05
N ALA A 150 12.23 -0.95 -14.76
CA ALA A 150 11.27 -2.04 -14.86
C ALA A 150 11.41 -3.07 -13.72
N TYR A 151 10.94 -2.72 -12.52
CA TYR A 151 10.98 -3.64 -11.38
C TYR A 151 9.84 -4.65 -11.42
N ASN A 152 10.18 -5.93 -11.23
CA ASN A 152 9.22 -7.03 -11.12
C ASN A 152 9.20 -7.67 -9.72
N LYS A 153 10.08 -7.20 -8.82
CA LYS A 153 10.21 -7.72 -7.46
C LYS A 153 10.26 -6.56 -6.47
N VAL A 154 9.50 -6.69 -5.39
CA VAL A 154 9.51 -5.75 -4.25
C VAL A 154 10.79 -5.93 -3.43
N ALA A 155 11.17 -7.19 -3.23
CA ALA A 155 12.43 -7.58 -2.63
C ALA A 155 13.62 -7.08 -3.46
N GLY A 156 14.45 -6.23 -2.85
CA GLY A 156 15.66 -5.70 -3.46
C GLY A 156 15.59 -4.23 -3.87
N GLU A 157 14.44 -3.57 -3.74
CA GLU A 157 14.30 -2.14 -3.99
C GLU A 157 14.00 -1.37 -2.69
N LEU A 158 14.90 -0.46 -2.31
CA LEU A 158 14.88 0.15 -0.97
C LEU A 158 13.61 0.96 -0.71
N LEU A 159 13.15 1.74 -1.71
CA LEU A 159 11.90 2.50 -1.58
C LEU A 159 10.70 1.58 -1.41
N LEU A 160 10.58 0.52 -2.22
CA LEU A 160 9.45 -0.42 -2.11
C LEU A 160 9.43 -1.14 -0.77
N MET A 161 10.62 -1.52 -0.28
CA MET A 161 10.74 -2.14 1.03
C MET A 161 10.40 -1.14 2.15
N HIS A 162 10.83 0.11 2.05
CA HIS A 162 10.51 1.19 2.99
C HIS A 162 9.00 1.45 3.06
N GLU A 163 8.34 1.62 1.92
CA GLU A 163 6.90 1.79 1.82
C GLU A 163 6.15 0.59 2.41
N TYR A 164 6.63 -0.63 2.15
CA TYR A 164 6.08 -1.81 2.83
C TYR A 164 6.15 -1.71 4.35
N GLY A 165 7.17 -1.05 4.90
CA GLY A 165 7.29 -0.71 6.32
C GLY A 165 6.11 0.11 6.87
N HIS A 166 5.56 1.04 6.10
CA HIS A 166 4.41 1.85 6.50
C HIS A 166 3.10 1.06 6.56
N THR A 167 3.01 -0.10 5.90
CA THR A 167 1.82 -0.98 6.06
C THR A 167 1.68 -1.50 7.49
N PHE A 168 2.80 -1.69 8.21
CA PHE A 168 2.77 -2.07 9.63
C PHE A 168 2.26 -0.95 10.53
N ASP A 169 2.40 0.32 10.12
CA ASP A 169 1.78 1.44 10.83
C ASP A 169 0.26 1.39 10.68
N SER A 170 -0.24 1.03 9.51
CA SER A 170 -1.68 0.80 9.31
C SER A 170 -2.19 -0.33 10.20
N MET A 171 -1.48 -1.46 10.27
CA MET A 171 -1.83 -2.59 11.13
C MET A 171 -1.82 -2.24 12.62
N ARG A 172 -0.90 -1.36 13.05
CA ARG A 172 -0.74 -1.01 14.47
C ARG A 172 -1.70 0.09 14.93
N PHE A 173 -1.90 1.14 14.12
CA PHE A 173 -2.70 2.30 14.49
C PHE A 173 -4.16 2.19 14.05
N GLY A 174 -4.46 1.35 13.06
CA GLY A 174 -5.81 1.13 12.55
C GLY A 174 -6.51 2.42 12.20
N ILE A 175 -7.64 2.69 12.86
CA ILE A 175 -8.46 3.90 12.69
C ILE A 175 -7.63 5.18 12.90
N LEU A 176 -6.64 5.15 13.79
CA LEU A 176 -5.79 6.31 14.09
C LEU A 176 -4.69 6.54 13.06
N TYR A 177 -4.52 5.65 12.07
CA TYR A 177 -3.47 5.75 11.06
C TYR A 177 -3.51 7.09 10.31
N LEU A 178 -4.64 7.46 9.72
CA LEU A 178 -4.75 8.72 8.97
C LEU A 178 -4.55 9.96 9.85
N PRO A 179 -5.23 10.12 11.01
CA PRO A 179 -5.08 11.34 11.81
C PRO A 179 -3.75 11.43 12.56
N VAL A 180 -3.05 10.32 12.80
CA VAL A 180 -1.79 10.32 13.57
C VAL A 180 -0.58 10.12 12.65
N PRO A 181 -0.13 8.91 12.29
CA PRO A 181 1.07 8.76 11.46
C PRO A 181 0.91 9.32 10.04
N GLY A 182 -0.26 9.21 9.41
CA GLY A 182 -0.52 9.71 8.06
C GLY A 182 -0.43 11.23 7.99
N LEU A 183 -1.15 11.93 8.86
CA LEU A 183 -1.08 13.39 8.95
C LEU A 183 0.30 13.88 9.39
N ALA A 184 0.97 13.17 10.31
CA ALA A 184 2.31 13.54 10.74
C ALA A 184 3.34 13.39 9.61
N SER A 185 3.28 12.30 8.82
CA SER A 185 4.11 12.15 7.61
C SER A 185 3.79 13.23 6.57
N LEU A 186 2.52 13.58 6.36
CA LEU A 186 2.13 14.66 5.44
C LEU A 186 2.65 16.04 5.88
N ILE A 187 2.48 16.40 7.15
CA ILE A 187 2.98 17.66 7.72
C ILE A 187 4.51 17.70 7.63
N SER A 188 5.17 16.58 7.91
CA SER A 188 6.62 16.48 7.83
C SER A 188 7.13 16.58 6.39
N ALA A 189 6.44 16.01 5.40
CA ALA A 189 6.77 16.14 4.00
C ALA A 189 6.57 17.59 3.50
N TYR A 190 5.51 18.26 3.96
CA TYR A 190 5.25 19.67 3.62
C TYR A 190 6.28 20.63 4.25
N ARG A 191 6.70 20.38 5.49
CA ARG A 191 7.69 21.19 6.23
C ARG A 191 9.13 20.75 5.99
N ASN A 192 9.37 19.95 4.96
CA ASN A 192 10.66 19.35 4.72
C ASN A 192 11.72 20.40 4.40
N VAL A 193 12.86 20.32 5.09
CA VAL A 193 14.03 21.19 4.87
C VAL A 193 15.18 20.30 4.42
N TYR A 194 15.72 20.59 3.24
CA TYR A 194 16.88 19.90 2.70
C TYR A 194 18.17 20.43 3.34
N ASN A 195 18.92 19.54 3.99
CA ASN A 195 20.22 19.87 4.55
C ASN A 195 21.33 19.54 3.54
N LYS A 196 21.91 20.59 2.92
CA LYS A 196 23.01 20.45 1.94
C LYS A 196 24.29 19.82 2.52
N ALA A 197 24.52 19.92 3.83
CA ALA A 197 25.73 19.40 4.47
C ALA A 197 25.66 17.87 4.72
N THR A 198 24.45 17.34 4.92
CA THR A 198 24.25 15.89 5.15
C THR A 198 23.62 15.18 3.95
N GLY A 199 23.06 15.92 3.00
CA GLY A 199 22.31 15.37 1.86
C GLY A 199 20.93 14.81 2.24
N ILE A 200 20.39 15.15 3.42
CA ILE A 200 19.19 14.54 4.01
C ILE A 200 18.08 15.58 4.17
N CYS A 201 16.84 15.15 3.98
CA CYS A 201 15.64 15.92 4.28
C CYS A 201 15.20 15.73 5.75
N THR A 202 14.68 16.78 6.40
CA THR A 202 14.14 16.64 7.78
C THR A 202 13.03 15.60 7.86
N HIS A 203 12.29 15.40 6.77
CA HIS A 203 11.29 14.35 6.63
C HIS A 203 11.86 12.93 6.75
N ASP A 204 12.96 12.63 6.08
CA ASP A 204 13.62 11.30 6.10
C ASP A 204 14.00 10.86 7.52
N SER A 205 14.29 11.84 8.37
CA SER A 205 14.66 11.65 9.78
C SER A 205 13.47 11.65 10.74
N TYR A 206 12.24 11.80 10.24
CA TYR A 206 11.06 11.87 11.07
C TYR A 206 10.71 10.49 11.67
N TRP A 207 10.02 10.49 12.80
CA TRP A 207 9.83 9.28 13.61
C TRP A 207 9.00 8.20 12.90
N THR A 208 8.06 8.60 12.03
CA THR A 208 7.25 7.69 11.20
C THR A 208 8.12 6.99 10.15
N GLU A 209 8.93 7.75 9.41
CA GLU A 209 9.85 7.24 8.37
C GLU A 209 10.87 6.25 8.96
N ARG A 210 11.47 6.60 10.10
CA ARG A 210 12.40 5.73 10.83
C ARG A 210 11.73 4.46 11.32
N ARG A 211 10.48 4.54 11.76
CA ARG A 211 9.72 3.38 12.23
C ARG A 211 9.39 2.45 11.08
N ALA A 212 8.99 2.97 9.93
CA ALA A 212 8.79 2.19 8.71
C ALA A 212 10.06 1.43 8.31
N ASN A 213 11.21 2.10 8.33
CA ASN A 213 12.52 1.46 8.08
C ASN A 213 12.81 0.30 9.05
N ARG A 214 12.50 0.46 10.34
CA ARG A 214 12.67 -0.62 11.34
C ARG A 214 11.75 -1.81 11.08
N PHE A 215 10.49 -1.57 10.71
CA PHE A 215 9.55 -2.64 10.39
C PHE A 215 9.94 -3.40 9.14
N ALA A 216 10.28 -2.67 8.09
CA ALA A 216 10.73 -3.25 6.84
C ALA A 216 12.02 -4.08 7.03
N ALA A 217 13.04 -3.53 7.70
CA ALA A 217 14.27 -4.28 8.00
C ALA A 217 14.00 -5.58 8.78
N ARG A 218 13.07 -5.56 9.73
CA ARG A 218 12.70 -6.75 10.50
C ARG A 218 11.99 -7.79 9.65
N TYR A 219 11.08 -7.38 8.76
CA TYR A 219 10.34 -8.29 7.89
C TYR A 219 11.26 -8.91 6.83
N PHE A 220 12.00 -8.08 6.09
CA PHE A 220 12.85 -8.56 5.00
C PHE A 220 14.05 -9.39 5.47
N LYS A 221 14.55 -9.18 6.70
CA LYS A 221 15.51 -10.09 7.33
C LYS A 221 14.98 -11.53 7.44
N ARG A 222 13.68 -11.71 7.70
CA ARG A 222 13.04 -13.04 7.74
C ARG A 222 12.88 -13.66 6.35
N CYS A 223 12.86 -12.82 5.31
CA CYS A 223 12.84 -13.24 3.91
C CYS A 223 14.24 -13.53 3.35
N GLY A 224 15.29 -13.51 4.19
CA GLY A 224 16.68 -13.72 3.76
C GLY A 224 17.33 -12.51 3.09
N ILE A 225 16.70 -11.33 3.19
CA ILE A 225 17.21 -10.09 2.59
C ILE A 225 17.78 -9.24 3.71
N ASN A 226 19.09 -9.03 3.68
CA ASN A 226 19.73 -8.17 4.65
C ASN A 226 19.63 -6.72 4.19
N TRP A 227 18.92 -5.91 4.97
CA TRP A 227 18.71 -4.48 4.69
C TRP A 227 20.02 -3.70 4.58
N THR A 228 21.08 -4.15 5.26
CA THR A 228 22.42 -3.54 5.15
C THR A 228 23.09 -3.79 3.81
N ASP A 229 22.62 -4.73 2.99
CA ASP A 229 23.24 -4.99 1.68
C ASP A 229 22.88 -3.88 0.67
N TYR A 230 21.86 -3.09 1.00
CA TYR A 230 21.41 -1.90 0.27
C TYR A 230 21.90 -0.61 0.94
N ASP A 231 22.79 -0.75 1.94
CA ASP A 231 23.48 0.30 2.67
C ASP A 231 24.58 0.88 1.78
N THR A 232 24.26 2.01 1.15
CA THR A 232 25.29 2.89 0.62
C THR A 232 25.32 4.13 1.53
N PRO A 233 26.51 4.73 1.77
CA PRO A 233 26.67 5.86 2.68
C PRO A 233 25.67 7.01 2.43
N ASN A 234 25.23 7.18 1.17
CA ASN A 234 24.24 8.18 0.79
C ASN A 234 22.79 7.72 0.99
N ARG A 235 22.43 6.44 0.84
CA ARG A 235 21.03 5.96 0.99
C ARG A 235 20.59 5.80 2.44
N PHE A 236 21.51 5.49 3.35
CA PHE A 236 21.17 5.42 4.78
C PHE A 236 20.88 6.80 5.39
N ALA A 237 21.40 7.83 4.75
CA ALA A 237 21.08 9.22 4.99
C ALA A 237 19.58 9.48 4.70
N TYR A 238 19.05 8.94 3.59
CA TYR A 238 17.63 9.01 3.18
C TYR A 238 16.71 8.03 3.93
N TYR A 239 17.22 6.91 4.46
CA TYR A 239 16.43 5.91 5.19
C TYR A 239 17.05 5.53 6.55
N PRO A 240 17.16 6.48 7.49
CA PRO A 240 17.82 6.26 8.76
C PRO A 240 17.04 5.25 9.64
N ARG A 241 17.79 4.35 10.30
CA ARG A 241 17.27 3.41 11.32
C ARG A 241 17.49 3.89 12.76
N TYR A 242 18.48 4.76 12.98
CA TYR A 242 18.94 5.22 14.29
C TYR A 242 19.11 6.75 14.36
N LYS A 243 18.50 7.33 15.40
CA LYS A 243 18.99 8.38 16.33
C LYS A 243 17.77 8.84 17.11
#